data_AF-A0A5A7ZZ86-F1
#
_entry.id   AF-A0A5A7ZZ86-F1
#
_cell.length_a   1.000
_cell.length_b   1.000
_cell.length_c   1.000
_cell.angle_alpha   90.00
_cell.angle_beta   90.00
_cell.angle_gamma   90.00
#
_symmetry.space_group_name_H-M   'P 1'
#
loop_
_entity.id
_entity.type
_entity.pdbx_description
1 polymer ?
#
loop_
_entity_poly.entity_id
_entity_poly.type
_entity_poly.pdbx_seq_one_letter_code
_entity_poly.pdbx_strand_id
1 'polypeptide(L)'
;MAGNELPQGTPADPIADPHREAPHTAAEERAQWRALQGDVEGLADVAAERGRGLLDAARLQAQTYVEQRKSDAAQSVHDLAQTIRNSGRDLGDKPNVRAFFDSAADGLEQLGSSIERRSLGDFYSEAESFARRAPVAVAVGTFVAGLIAARFIKSSSLPPEAPDGDARDSFRA
;
A
#
# COMPACT_ATOMS: atom_id res chain seq x y z
N MET A 1 -89.07 -23.26 17.18
CA MET A 1 -89.82 -22.43 16.21
C MET A 1 -89.07 -21.11 16.05
N ALA A 2 -88.77 -20.73 14.81
CA ALA A 2 -88.21 -19.46 14.30
C ALA A 2 -86.86 -19.02 14.92
N GLY A 3 -85.79 -18.75 14.19
CA GLY A 3 -85.64 -18.31 12.80
C GLY A 3 -84.62 -17.18 12.85
N ASN A 4 -83.32 -17.50 12.70
CA ASN A 4 -82.26 -16.49 12.68
C ASN A 4 -81.77 -16.37 11.24
N GLU A 5 -82.32 -15.38 10.54
CA GLU A 5 -81.99 -15.08 9.15
C GLU A 5 -80.69 -14.27 9.07
N LEU A 6 -79.86 -14.65 8.11
CA LEU A 6 -78.63 -13.98 7.68
C LEU A 6 -78.95 -12.58 7.12
N PRO A 7 -77.93 -11.71 7.10
CA PRO A 7 -77.58 -11.07 5.82
C PRO A 7 -76.16 -11.39 5.37
N GLN A 8 -76.06 -11.44 4.03
CA GLN A 8 -74.95 -11.87 3.19
C GLN A 8 -73.94 -10.75 2.88
N GLY A 9 -72.68 -11.13 2.63
CA GLY A 9 -71.68 -10.42 1.80
C GLY A 9 -71.09 -9.13 2.41
N THR A 10 -69.79 -8.86 2.38
CA THR A 10 -68.90 -8.81 1.20
C THR A 10 -67.41 -8.80 1.67
N PRO A 11 -66.39 -8.78 0.80
CA PRO A 11 -65.29 -9.74 0.71
C PRO A 11 -63.99 -9.29 1.41
N ALA A 12 -62.99 -10.18 1.35
CA ALA A 12 -61.63 -10.05 1.86
C ALA A 12 -60.98 -8.65 1.69
N ASP A 13 -60.35 -8.18 2.77
CA ASP A 13 -59.15 -7.36 2.68
C ASP A 13 -57.98 -8.18 3.25
N PRO A 14 -57.05 -8.66 2.41
CA PRO A 14 -55.73 -9.00 2.89
C PRO A 14 -55.04 -7.66 3.13
N ILE A 15 -55.11 -7.13 4.35
CA ILE A 15 -54.14 -6.13 4.77
C ILE A 15 -52.81 -6.87 4.86
N ALA A 16 -52.17 -6.93 3.70
CA ALA A 16 -50.76 -7.11 3.52
C ALA A 16 -50.07 -6.18 4.51
N ASP A 17 -49.32 -6.78 5.42
CA ASP A 17 -48.39 -6.08 6.29
C ASP A 17 -47.40 -5.28 5.40
N PRO A 18 -47.39 -3.93 5.46
CA PRO A 18 -46.50 -3.11 4.63
C PRO A 18 -45.06 -3.10 5.14
N HIS A 19 -44.71 -3.84 6.21
CA HIS A 19 -43.35 -3.91 6.73
C HIS A 19 -42.47 -4.95 6.04
N ARG A 20 -42.53 -5.03 4.70
CA ARG A 20 -41.49 -5.68 3.89
C ARG A 20 -40.45 -4.63 3.49
N GLU A 21 -39.63 -4.21 4.45
CA GLU A 21 -38.47 -3.36 4.20
C GLU A 21 -37.45 -4.11 3.33
N ALA A 22 -37.37 -3.71 2.07
CA ALA A 22 -36.23 -3.94 1.18
C ALA A 22 -36.10 -2.69 0.30
N PRO A 23 -34.94 -2.30 -0.27
CA PRO A 23 -33.53 -2.41 0.11
C PRO A 23 -32.83 -1.03 -0.13
N HIS A 24 -33.24 0.02 0.58
CA HIS A 24 -32.86 1.40 0.20
C HIS A 24 -31.41 1.77 0.51
N THR A 25 -30.79 1.18 1.54
CA THR A 25 -29.40 1.46 1.92
C THR A 25 -28.39 0.71 1.03
N ALA A 26 -28.71 -0.50 0.59
CA ALA A 26 -27.77 -1.32 -0.20
C ALA A 26 -27.61 -0.84 -1.65
N ALA A 27 -28.61 -0.15 -2.22
CA ALA A 27 -28.55 0.36 -3.59
C ALA A 27 -27.70 1.65 -3.68
N GLU A 28 -27.85 2.55 -2.72
CA GLU A 28 -27.09 3.80 -2.61
C GLU A 28 -25.62 3.53 -2.27
N GLU A 29 -25.35 2.62 -1.33
CA GLU A 29 -23.98 2.25 -0.95
C GLU A 29 -23.23 1.64 -2.15
N ARG A 30 -23.87 0.77 -2.94
CA ARG A 30 -23.28 0.23 -4.18
C ARG A 30 -23.03 1.31 -5.23
N ALA A 31 -23.87 2.34 -5.31
CA ALA A 31 -23.64 3.46 -6.22
C ALA A 31 -22.43 4.30 -5.77
N GLN A 32 -22.30 4.57 -4.47
CA GLN A 32 -21.15 5.24 -3.86
C GLN A 32 -19.85 4.44 -4.10
N TRP A 33 -19.88 3.12 -3.92
CA TRP A 33 -18.74 2.24 -4.17
C TRP A 33 -18.33 2.24 -5.64
N ARG A 34 -19.28 2.18 -6.58
CA ARG A 34 -18.97 2.25 -8.02
C ARG A 34 -18.37 3.61 -8.41
N ALA A 35 -18.88 4.70 -7.84
CA ALA A 35 -18.31 6.03 -8.08
C ALA A 35 -16.86 6.10 -7.60
N LEU A 36 -16.57 5.60 -6.40
CA LEU A 36 -15.21 5.54 -5.87
C LEU A 36 -14.30 4.62 -6.70
N GLN A 37 -14.82 3.48 -7.18
CA GLN A 37 -14.08 2.60 -8.08
C GLN A 37 -13.71 3.30 -9.39
N GLY A 38 -14.64 4.04 -9.98
CA GLY A 38 -14.39 4.80 -11.22
C GLY A 38 -13.33 5.88 -11.06
N ASP A 39 -13.35 6.62 -9.94
CA ASP A 39 -12.33 7.64 -9.65
C ASP A 39 -10.94 7.02 -9.47
N VAL A 40 -10.86 5.87 -8.79
CA VAL A 40 -9.61 5.13 -8.59
C VAL A 40 -9.08 4.56 -9.91
N GLU A 41 -9.94 3.97 -10.74
CA GLU A 41 -9.59 3.45 -12.07
C GLU A 41 -9.06 4.57 -12.96
N GLY A 42 -9.75 5.72 -13.02
CA GLY A 42 -9.31 6.87 -13.81
C GLY A 42 -7.96 7.43 -13.35
N LEU A 43 -7.73 7.52 -12.04
CA LEU A 43 -6.43 7.93 -11.51
C LEU A 43 -5.33 6.90 -11.82
N ALA A 44 -5.65 5.61 -11.70
CA ALA A 44 -4.73 4.52 -11.99
C ALA A 44 -4.31 4.51 -13.47
N ASP A 45 -5.24 4.76 -14.40
CA ASP A 45 -4.93 4.84 -15.83
C ASP A 45 -3.98 5.99 -16.15
N VAL A 46 -4.26 7.19 -15.62
CA VAL A 46 -3.39 8.36 -15.81
C VAL A 46 -1.99 8.14 -15.20
N ALA A 47 -1.94 7.52 -14.02
CA ALA A 47 -0.69 7.17 -13.36
C ALA A 47 0.10 6.11 -14.15
N ALA A 48 -0.58 5.10 -14.70
CA ALA A 48 0.04 4.05 -15.50
C ALA A 48 0.63 4.62 -16.80
N GLU A 49 -0.12 5.48 -17.49
CA GLU A 49 0.33 6.07 -18.77
C GLU A 49 1.59 6.93 -18.58
N ARG A 50 1.58 7.82 -17.58
CA ARG A 50 2.74 8.67 -17.27
C ARG A 50 3.89 7.90 -16.63
N GLY A 51 3.55 6.87 -15.85
CA GLY A 51 4.51 6.03 -15.15
C GLY A 51 5.38 5.22 -16.11
N ARG A 52 4.81 4.62 -17.15
CA ARG A 52 5.54 3.74 -18.10
C ARG A 52 6.77 4.43 -18.71
N GLY A 53 6.60 5.62 -19.26
CA GLY A 53 7.71 6.36 -19.90
C GLY A 53 8.82 6.75 -18.94
N LEU A 54 8.47 7.13 -17.69
CA LEU A 54 9.45 7.43 -16.65
C LEU A 54 10.16 6.17 -16.15
N LEU A 55 9.41 5.07 -15.98
CA LEU A 55 9.92 3.79 -15.53
C LEU A 55 10.94 3.21 -16.50
N ASP A 56 10.71 3.31 -17.82
CA ASP A 56 11.65 2.78 -18.82
C ASP A 56 13.00 3.52 -18.78
N ALA A 57 12.98 4.85 -18.70
CA ALA A 57 14.20 5.66 -18.59
C ALA A 57 14.94 5.42 -17.26
N ALA A 58 14.19 5.35 -16.15
CA ALA A 58 14.76 5.05 -14.84
C ALA A 58 15.34 3.64 -14.77
N ARG A 59 14.68 2.65 -15.39
CA ARG A 59 15.10 1.24 -15.38
C ARG A 59 16.49 1.06 -15.99
N LEU A 60 16.77 1.68 -17.13
CA LEU A 60 18.07 1.59 -17.81
C LEU A 60 19.22 2.13 -16.93
N GLN A 61 19.00 3.30 -16.29
CA GLN A 61 20.00 3.91 -15.41
C GLN A 61 20.16 3.11 -14.10
N ALA A 62 19.04 2.68 -13.51
CA ALA A 62 19.03 1.92 -12.27
C ALA A 62 19.71 0.55 -12.45
N GLN A 63 19.47 -0.15 -13.56
CA GLN A 63 20.12 -1.44 -13.83
C GLN A 63 21.66 -1.32 -13.83
N THR A 64 22.20 -0.32 -14.51
CA THR A 64 23.65 -0.13 -14.61
C THR A 64 24.28 0.22 -13.26
N TYR A 65 23.62 1.08 -12.49
CA TYR A 65 24.09 1.50 -11.17
C TYR A 65 23.97 0.39 -10.11
N VAL A 66 22.85 -0.33 -10.11
CA VAL A 66 22.58 -1.41 -9.15
C VAL A 66 23.54 -2.57 -9.38
N GLU A 67 23.80 -2.98 -10.63
CA GLU A 67 24.71 -4.09 -10.89
C GLU A 67 26.12 -3.82 -10.34
N GLN A 68 26.56 -2.55 -10.37
CA GLN A 68 27.86 -2.14 -9.81
C GLN A 68 27.89 -2.15 -8.27
N ARG A 69 26.76 -1.99 -7.60
CA ARG A 69 26.68 -1.85 -6.13
C ARG A 69 25.97 -2.99 -5.41
N LYS A 70 25.48 -4.00 -6.14
CA LYS A 70 24.67 -5.07 -5.53
C LYS A 70 25.49 -5.92 -4.56
N SER A 71 26.79 -6.09 -4.80
CA SER A 71 27.67 -6.84 -3.89
C SER A 71 27.75 -6.15 -2.53
N ASP A 72 27.96 -4.83 -2.51
CA ASP A 72 28.01 -4.04 -1.28
C ASP A 72 26.66 -4.07 -0.53
N ALA A 73 25.57 -3.99 -1.29
CA ALA A 73 24.22 -4.06 -0.74
C ALA A 73 23.92 -5.45 -0.15
N ALA A 74 24.25 -6.52 -0.86
CA ALA A 74 24.08 -7.90 -0.39
C ALA A 74 24.88 -8.14 0.89
N GLN A 75 26.15 -7.72 0.90
CA GLN A 75 27.00 -7.81 2.10
C GLN A 75 26.38 -7.10 3.29
N SER A 76 25.89 -5.86 3.10
CA SER A 76 25.24 -5.10 4.17
C SER A 76 24.00 -5.81 4.72
N VAL A 77 23.22 -6.47 3.87
CA VAL A 77 22.06 -7.28 4.29
C VAL A 77 22.50 -8.52 5.05
N HIS A 78 23.56 -9.21 4.61
CA HIS A 78 24.12 -10.35 5.33
C HIS A 78 24.65 -9.96 6.72
N ASP A 79 25.37 -8.84 6.82
CA ASP A 79 25.89 -8.33 8.09
C ASP A 79 24.75 -7.98 9.06
N LEU A 80 23.64 -7.42 8.53
CA LEU A 80 22.45 -7.16 9.33
C LEU A 80 21.78 -8.47 9.79
N ALA A 81 21.64 -9.46 8.90
CA ALA A 81 21.10 -10.77 9.24
C ALA A 81 21.89 -11.42 10.39
N GLN A 82 23.23 -11.37 10.30
CA GLN A 82 24.12 -11.85 11.35
C GLN A 82 23.94 -11.08 12.65
N THR A 83 23.84 -9.75 12.59
CA THR A 83 23.63 -8.89 13.76
C THR A 83 22.32 -9.25 14.48
N ILE A 84 21.22 -9.36 13.73
CA ILE A 84 19.90 -9.75 14.25
C ILE A 84 19.94 -11.14 14.88
N ARG A 85 20.58 -12.10 14.20
CA ARG A 85 20.72 -13.46 14.72
C ARG A 85 21.55 -13.50 16.00
N ASN A 86 22.64 -12.73 16.07
CA ASN A 86 23.48 -12.64 17.27
C ASN A 86 22.70 -12.02 18.43
N SER A 87 21.97 -10.91 18.21
CA SER A 87 21.12 -10.29 19.24
C SER A 87 20.03 -11.23 19.75
N GLY A 88 19.47 -12.07 18.88
CA GLY A 88 18.50 -13.11 19.25
C GLY A 88 19.09 -14.23 20.10
N ARG A 89 20.41 -14.52 19.98
CA ARG A 89 21.12 -15.48 20.86
C ARG A 89 21.38 -14.89 22.25
N ASP A 90 21.54 -13.58 22.35
CA ASP A 90 21.78 -12.86 23.61
C ASP A 90 20.50 -12.67 24.42
N LEU A 91 19.33 -12.67 23.76
CA LEU A 91 18.06 -12.91 24.44
C LEU A 91 18.08 -14.34 24.97
N GLY A 92 18.05 -14.50 26.30
CA GLY A 92 18.12 -15.80 27.00
C GLY A 92 17.03 -16.80 26.61
N ASP A 93 16.62 -17.68 27.52
CA ASP A 93 15.86 -18.92 27.19
C ASP A 93 14.36 -18.70 26.81
N LYS A 94 14.05 -17.72 25.95
CA LYS A 94 12.73 -17.42 25.39
C LYS A 94 12.65 -17.98 23.96
N PRO A 95 12.24 -19.25 23.77
CA PRO A 95 12.28 -19.91 22.47
C PRO A 95 11.44 -19.21 21.40
N ASN A 96 10.27 -18.67 21.77
CA ASN A 96 9.39 -17.96 20.83
C ASN A 96 10.01 -16.67 20.28
N VAL A 97 10.75 -15.96 21.14
CA VAL A 97 11.38 -14.70 20.74
C VAL A 97 12.60 -15.00 19.87
N ARG A 98 13.44 -15.96 20.28
CA ARG A 98 14.57 -16.43 19.48
C ARG A 98 14.14 -16.90 18.09
N ALA A 99 13.07 -17.69 17.99
CA ALA A 99 12.54 -18.16 16.72
C ALA A 99 12.13 -17.02 15.78
N PHE A 100 11.63 -15.91 16.33
CA PHE A 100 11.31 -14.71 15.56
C PHE A 100 12.57 -14.03 15.00
N PHE A 101 13.61 -13.84 15.82
CA PHE A 101 14.89 -13.28 15.38
C PHE A 101 15.57 -14.18 14.33
N ASP A 102 15.52 -15.50 14.54
CA ASP A 102 16.05 -16.48 13.59
C ASP A 102 15.30 -16.40 12.25
N SER A 103 13.96 -16.35 12.27
CA SER A 103 13.15 -16.21 11.05
C SER A 103 13.43 -14.90 10.31
N ALA A 104 13.63 -13.81 11.04
CA ALA A 104 13.99 -12.51 10.46
C ALA A 104 15.38 -12.56 9.82
N ALA A 105 16.36 -13.18 10.49
CA ALA A 105 17.70 -13.37 9.95
C ALA A 105 17.68 -14.26 8.70
N ASP A 106 16.93 -15.36 8.70
CA ASP A 106 16.79 -16.26 7.54
C ASP A 106 16.15 -15.56 6.34
N GLY A 107 15.17 -14.69 6.60
CA GLY A 107 14.57 -13.85 5.55
C GLY A 107 15.57 -12.87 4.94
N LEU A 108 16.40 -12.23 5.77
CA LEU A 108 17.43 -11.30 5.30
C LEU A 108 18.57 -12.03 4.58
N GLU A 109 18.96 -13.22 5.03
CA GLU A 109 20.00 -14.01 4.38
C GLU A 109 19.56 -14.47 2.98
N GLN A 110 18.31 -14.90 2.84
CA GLN A 110 17.68 -15.16 1.54
C GLN A 110 17.63 -13.90 0.67
N LEU A 111 17.33 -12.74 1.27
CA LEU A 111 17.31 -11.47 0.56
C LEU A 111 18.70 -11.10 0.02
N GLY A 112 19.75 -11.11 0.85
CA GLY A 112 21.12 -10.81 0.41
C GLY A 112 21.58 -11.75 -0.73
N SER A 113 21.30 -13.04 -0.56
CA SER A 113 21.51 -14.07 -1.58
C SER A 113 20.78 -13.78 -2.89
N SER A 114 19.54 -13.29 -2.83
CA SER A 114 18.76 -12.95 -4.01
C SER A 114 19.28 -11.69 -4.70
N ILE A 115 19.73 -10.68 -3.95
CA ILE A 115 20.35 -9.45 -4.46
C ILE A 115 21.65 -9.76 -5.21
N GLU A 116 22.44 -10.70 -4.70
CA GLU A 116 23.70 -11.11 -5.34
C GLU A 116 23.50 -11.92 -6.63
N ARG A 117 22.42 -12.70 -6.75
CA ARG A 117 22.27 -13.66 -7.86
C ARG A 117 21.31 -13.22 -8.96
N ARG A 118 20.29 -12.40 -8.65
CA ARG A 118 19.24 -12.05 -9.61
C ARG A 118 19.42 -10.65 -10.18
N SER A 119 19.04 -10.51 -11.44
CA SER A 119 18.88 -9.22 -12.08
C SER A 119 17.58 -8.55 -11.59
N LEU A 120 17.50 -7.23 -11.65
CA LEU A 120 16.27 -6.48 -11.32
C LEU A 120 15.05 -6.94 -12.15
N GLY A 121 15.26 -7.49 -13.35
CA GLY A 121 14.18 -8.00 -14.19
C GLY A 121 13.49 -9.24 -13.61
N ASP A 122 14.26 -10.13 -12.97
CA ASP A 122 13.74 -11.34 -12.35
C ASP A 122 12.95 -11.02 -11.07
N PHE A 123 13.43 -10.02 -10.32
CA PHE A 123 12.75 -9.52 -9.12
C PHE A 123 11.37 -8.95 -9.41
N TYR A 124 11.19 -8.24 -10.52
CA TYR A 124 9.89 -7.66 -10.87
C TYR A 124 8.83 -8.74 -11.08
N SER A 125 9.19 -9.81 -11.78
CA SER A 125 8.29 -10.93 -12.08
C SER A 125 7.85 -11.67 -10.80
N GLU A 126 8.76 -11.80 -9.83
CA GLU A 126 8.46 -12.42 -8.54
C GLU A 126 7.65 -11.49 -7.62
N ALA A 127 7.93 -10.20 -7.66
CA ALA A 127 7.16 -9.18 -6.95
C ALA A 127 5.69 -9.15 -7.42
N GLU A 128 5.41 -9.32 -8.72
CA GLU A 128 4.04 -9.41 -9.22
C GLU A 128 3.30 -10.63 -8.63
N SER A 129 3.97 -11.79 -8.61
CA SER A 129 3.42 -13.01 -8.00
C SER A 129 3.16 -12.83 -6.50
N PHE A 130 4.10 -12.20 -5.78
CA PHE A 130 3.94 -11.89 -4.35
C PHE A 130 2.77 -10.94 -4.12
N ALA A 131 2.63 -9.90 -4.95
CA ALA A 131 1.58 -8.91 -4.80
C ALA A 131 0.17 -9.50 -4.93
N ARG A 132 0.02 -10.47 -5.83
CA ARG A 132 -1.23 -11.24 -5.98
C ARG A 132 -1.51 -12.18 -4.81
N ARG A 133 -0.47 -12.67 -4.12
CA ARG A 133 -0.59 -13.65 -3.01
C ARG A 133 -0.79 -12.99 -1.65
N ALA A 134 -0.25 -11.80 -1.45
CA ALA A 134 -0.25 -11.12 -0.15
C ALA A 134 -0.67 -9.64 -0.30
N PRO A 135 -1.92 -9.35 -0.70
CA PRO A 135 -2.37 -7.99 -0.98
C PRO A 135 -2.26 -7.05 0.23
N VAL A 136 -2.49 -7.56 1.44
CA VAL A 136 -2.36 -6.77 2.69
C VAL A 136 -0.90 -6.36 2.94
N ALA A 137 0.06 -7.28 2.71
CA ALA A 137 1.48 -6.98 2.89
C ALA A 137 1.95 -5.90 1.91
N VAL A 138 1.45 -5.94 0.66
CA VAL A 138 1.73 -4.89 -0.33
C VAL A 138 1.18 -3.55 0.12
N ALA A 139 -0.08 -3.48 0.55
CA ALA A 139 -0.69 -2.22 0.98
C ALA A 139 0.12 -1.56 2.12
N VAL A 140 0.52 -2.35 3.12
CA VAL A 140 1.38 -1.88 4.22
C VAL A 140 2.75 -1.44 3.72
N GLY A 141 3.39 -2.24 2.86
CA GLY A 141 4.69 -1.93 2.28
C GLY A 141 4.70 -0.63 1.47
N THR A 142 3.69 -0.42 0.61
CA THR A 142 3.54 0.79 -0.20
C THR A 142 3.32 2.02 0.66
N PHE A 143 2.52 1.91 1.73
CA PHE A 143 2.32 3.02 2.66
C PHE A 143 3.63 3.43 3.35
N VAL A 144 4.38 2.47 3.90
CA VAL A 144 5.68 2.73 4.53
C VAL A 144 6.68 3.32 3.53
N ALA A 145 6.75 2.76 2.32
CA ALA A 145 7.60 3.28 1.25
C ALA A 145 7.24 4.74 0.90
N GLY A 146 5.94 5.06 0.83
CA GLY A 146 5.45 6.42 0.61
C GLY A 146 5.88 7.40 1.71
N LEU A 147 5.86 7.00 2.98
CA LEU A 147 6.34 7.82 4.09
C LEU A 147 7.85 8.07 4.02
N ILE A 148 8.64 7.05 3.67
CA ILE A 148 10.09 7.18 3.48
C ILE A 148 10.38 8.14 2.32
N ALA A 149 9.68 7.96 1.19
CA ALA A 149 9.82 8.85 0.03
C ALA A 149 9.44 10.30 0.39
N ALA A 150 8.31 10.49 1.09
CA ALA A 150 7.89 11.81 1.56
C ALA A 150 8.92 12.45 2.50
N ARG A 151 9.54 11.66 3.38
CA ARG A 151 10.61 12.13 4.27
C ARG A 151 11.83 12.57 3.49
N PHE A 152 12.24 11.83 2.46
CA PHE A 152 13.39 12.18 1.62
C PHE A 152 13.14 13.48 0.85
N ILE A 153 11.97 13.61 0.22
CA ILE A 153 11.57 14.83 -0.50
C ILE A 153 11.59 16.04 0.45
N LYS A 154 10.97 15.91 1.64
CA LYS A 154 10.97 16.97 2.66
C LYS A 154 12.36 17.31 3.20
N SER A 155 13.27 16.34 3.30
CA SER A 155 14.64 16.62 3.72
C SER A 155 15.50 17.23 2.61
N SER A 156 15.16 16.97 1.34
CA SER A 156 15.89 17.53 0.19
C SER A 156 15.56 18.98 -0.14
N SER A 157 14.43 19.51 0.36
CA SER A 157 14.13 20.93 0.29
C SER A 157 14.99 21.71 1.31
N LEU A 158 16.21 22.08 0.91
CA LEU A 158 16.93 23.21 1.52
C LEU A 158 16.05 24.46 1.33
N PRO A 159 15.83 25.29 2.36
CA PRO A 159 15.20 26.59 2.19
C PRO A 159 16.03 27.41 1.18
N PRO A 160 15.41 28.06 0.18
CA PRO A 160 16.11 29.11 -0.54
C PRO A 160 16.49 30.17 0.49
N GLU A 161 17.79 30.43 0.67
CA GLU A 161 18.25 31.66 1.29
C GLU A 161 17.53 32.79 0.58
N ALA A 162 16.61 33.46 1.29
CA ALA A 162 16.08 34.71 0.82
C ALA A 162 17.29 35.65 0.72
N PRO A 163 17.56 36.24 -0.45
CA PRO A 163 18.50 37.34 -0.50
C PRO A 163 17.87 38.45 0.34
N ASP A 164 18.43 38.69 1.53
CA ASP A 164 18.17 39.90 2.30
C ASP A 164 18.56 41.07 1.41
N GLY A 165 17.55 41.66 0.78
CA GLY A 165 17.66 42.82 -0.07
C GLY A 165 18.14 44.00 0.75
N ASP A 166 19.44 44.26 0.65
CA ASP A 166 20.00 45.58 0.82
C ASP A 166 19.37 46.51 -0.24
N ALA A 167 18.30 47.21 0.15
CA ALA A 167 17.61 48.20 -0.67
C ALA A 167 16.95 49.28 0.19
N ARG A 168 17.69 49.81 1.18
CA ARG A 168 17.29 51.03 1.91
C ARG A 168 18.42 52.04 2.09
N ASP A 169 19.48 51.95 1.29
CA ASP A 169 20.43 53.05 1.10
C ASP A 169 20.35 53.57 -0.35
N SER A 170 19.35 54.41 -0.61
CA SER A 170 19.37 55.46 -1.63
C SER A 170 17.98 56.11 -1.70
N PHE A 171 17.96 57.42 -1.50
CA PHE A 171 16.84 58.35 -1.74
C PHE A 171 16.05 58.89 -0.53
N ARG A 172 16.69 59.77 0.25
CA ARG A 172 16.13 61.06 0.73
C ARG A 172 17.26 61.86 1.40
N ALA A 173 17.84 62.83 0.68
CA ALA A 173 17.48 64.26 0.63
C ALA A 173 18.17 65.06 1.75
#